data_AF-A0A1D2TSD6-F1
#
_entry.id   AF-A0A1D2TSD6-F1
#
_cell.length_a   1.000
_cell.length_b   1.000
_cell.length_c   1.000
_cell.angle_alpha   90.00
_cell.angle_beta   90.00
_cell.angle_gamma   90.00
#
_symmetry.space_group_name_H-M   'P 1'
#
loop_
_entity.id
_entity.type
_entity.pdbx_description
1 polymer ?
#
loop_
_entity_poly.entity_id
_entity_poly.type
_entity_poly.pdbx_seq_one_letter_code
_entity_poly.pdbx_strand_id
1 'polypeptide(L)'
;MAASPALAQVYQGPGAYSTYGNTTYGPNGATQQTYGNQTYVQGQNGAPTTTYSTYGSQTYGSNGTTYSTHGNTTYGSNGTTATTYGNQTYLQGQDGKVRTCSTYGQQTYCD
;
A
#
# COMPACT_ATOMS: atom_id res chain seq x y z
N MET A 1 -2.87 -13.55 7.07
CA MET A 1 -2.63 -13.03 5.70
C MET A 1 -1.40 -12.15 5.78
N ALA A 2 -0.29 -12.54 5.15
CA ALA A 2 0.91 -11.72 5.14
C ALA A 2 0.63 -10.48 4.29
N ALA A 3 0.95 -9.31 4.83
CA ALA A 3 0.77 -8.05 4.14
C ALA A 3 1.70 -8.01 2.91
N SER A 4 1.11 -7.95 1.72
CA SER A 4 1.88 -7.71 0.49
C SER A 4 2.65 -6.39 0.63
N PRO A 5 3.94 -6.33 0.27
CA PRO A 5 4.77 -5.11 0.33
C PRO A 5 4.19 -3.88 -0.39
N ALA A 6 3.25 -4.08 -1.33
CA ALA A 6 2.49 -3.01 -1.97
C ALA A 6 1.50 -2.26 -1.03
N LEU A 7 1.14 -2.82 0.13
CA LEU A 7 0.15 -2.23 1.06
C LEU A 7 0.59 -0.88 1.63
N ALA A 8 1.90 -0.68 1.84
CA ALA A 8 2.45 0.59 2.32
C ALA A 8 2.14 1.75 1.37
N GLN A 9 1.81 1.45 0.10
CA GLN A 9 1.41 2.46 -0.88
C GLN A 9 -0.02 2.41 -1.36
N VAL A 10 -0.81 1.42 -0.95
CA VAL A 10 -2.26 1.45 -1.17
C VAL A 10 -2.88 2.63 -0.41
N TYR A 11 -2.38 2.91 0.78
CA TYR A 11 -3.01 3.79 1.76
C TYR A 11 -2.27 5.12 1.94
N GLN A 12 -2.03 5.83 0.84
CA GLN A 12 -1.26 7.10 0.84
C GLN A 12 -1.94 8.26 1.58
N GLY A 13 -3.24 8.17 1.85
CA GLY A 13 -3.97 9.25 2.50
C GLY A 13 -5.12 8.74 3.37
N PRO A 14 -5.63 9.58 4.28
CA PRO A 14 -6.82 9.26 5.06
C PRO A 14 -7.99 9.05 4.12
N GLY A 15 -8.87 8.10 4.47
CA GLY A 15 -10.09 7.84 3.72
C GLY A 15 -10.45 6.37 3.61
N ALA A 16 -11.53 6.13 2.85
CA ALA A 16 -12.07 4.81 2.61
C ALA A 16 -11.57 4.27 1.26
N TYR A 17 -11.15 3.02 1.29
CA TYR A 17 -10.67 2.25 0.16
C TYR A 17 -11.57 1.04 -0.04
N SER A 18 -11.96 0.75 -1.27
CA SER A 18 -12.80 -0.41 -1.60
C SER A 18 -12.09 -1.30 -2.59
N THR A 19 -11.97 -2.59 -2.29
CA THR A 19 -11.31 -3.56 -3.17
C THR A 19 -12.34 -4.47 -3.82
N TYR A 20 -12.32 -4.57 -5.14
CA TYR A 20 -13.17 -5.48 -5.91
C TYR A 20 -12.28 -6.30 -6.85
N GLY A 21 -12.24 -7.61 -6.62
CA GLY A 21 -11.33 -8.49 -7.33
C GLY A 21 -9.87 -8.07 -7.10
N ASN A 22 -9.16 -7.74 -8.17
CA ASN A 22 -7.78 -7.31 -8.14
C ASN A 22 -7.59 -5.78 -8.20
N THR A 23 -8.67 -5.02 -8.11
CA THR A 23 -8.67 -3.56 -8.20
C THR A 23 -9.07 -2.94 -6.86
N THR A 24 -8.25 -2.02 -6.35
CA THR A 24 -8.54 -1.22 -5.15
C THR A 24 -8.78 0.23 -5.56
N TYR A 25 -9.92 0.77 -5.15
CA TYR A 25 -10.31 2.16 -5.35
C TYR A 25 -10.07 2.92 -4.05
N GLY A 26 -9.26 3.96 -4.10
CA GLY A 26 -8.97 4.83 -2.98
C GLY A 26 -9.72 6.17 -3.04
N PRO A 27 -9.58 6.99 -1.99
CA PRO A 27 -10.11 8.34 -1.98
C PRO A 27 -9.50 9.19 -3.10
N ASN A 28 -10.24 10.20 -3.54
CA ASN A 28 -9.81 11.17 -4.56
C ASN A 28 -9.47 10.55 -5.94
N GLY A 29 -10.06 9.40 -6.28
CA GLY A 29 -9.91 8.78 -7.60
C GLY A 29 -8.59 8.02 -7.80
N ALA A 30 -7.82 7.79 -6.73
CA ALA A 30 -6.67 6.89 -6.78
C ALA A 30 -7.14 5.46 -7.07
N THR A 31 -6.48 4.77 -7.99
CA THR A 31 -6.78 3.37 -8.29
C THR A 31 -5.51 2.53 -8.23
N GLN A 32 -5.67 1.28 -7.81
CA GLN A 32 -4.62 0.30 -7.83
C GLN A 32 -5.11 -0.98 -8.48
N GLN A 33 -4.28 -1.60 -9.31
CA GLN A 33 -4.57 -2.90 -9.90
C GLN A 33 -3.38 -3.82 -9.72
N THR A 34 -3.63 -5.06 -9.28
CA THR A 34 -2.58 -6.07 -9.12
C THR A 34 -2.77 -7.19 -10.14
N TYR A 35 -1.71 -7.51 -10.88
CA TYR A 35 -1.65 -8.59 -11.86
C TYR A 35 -0.39 -9.42 -11.62
N GLY A 36 -0.58 -10.64 -11.10
CA GLY A 36 0.54 -11.49 -10.71
C GLY A 36 1.41 -10.80 -9.66
N ASN A 37 2.69 -10.59 -9.99
CA ASN A 37 3.65 -9.94 -9.12
C ASN A 37 3.80 -8.42 -9.37
N GLN A 38 2.99 -7.85 -10.26
CA GLN A 38 3.01 -6.42 -10.59
C GLN A 38 1.79 -5.71 -10.00
N THR A 39 2.02 -4.55 -9.41
CA THR A 39 0.97 -3.66 -8.90
C THR A 39 1.11 -2.29 -9.57
N TYR A 40 0.04 -1.84 -10.22
CA TYR A 40 -0.04 -0.55 -10.88
C TYR A 40 -0.82 0.40 -9.99
N VAL A 41 -0.24 1.54 -9.64
CA VAL A 41 -0.86 2.57 -8.80
C VAL A 41 -1.01 3.83 -9.63
N GLN A 42 -2.25 4.19 -9.94
CA GLN A 42 -2.60 5.45 -10.56
C GLN A 42 -2.95 6.47 -9.47
N GLY A 43 -2.18 7.55 -9.41
CA GLY A 43 -2.46 8.66 -8.50
C GLY A 43 -3.62 9.55 -8.99
N GLN A 44 -3.97 10.55 -8.18
CA GLN A 44 -5.01 11.53 -8.48
C GLN A 44 -4.69 12.37 -9.73
N ASN A 45 -5.73 12.82 -10.46
CA ASN A 45 -5.65 13.86 -11.51
C ASN A 45 -4.60 13.60 -12.61
N GLY A 46 -4.43 12.35 -13.04
CA GLY A 46 -3.46 12.02 -14.11
C GLY A 46 -2.01 12.04 -13.64
N ALA A 47 -1.76 11.99 -12.32
CA ALA A 47 -0.44 11.73 -11.78
C ALA A 47 0.16 10.45 -12.40
N PRO A 48 1.48 10.41 -12.60
CA PRO A 48 2.13 9.29 -13.29
C PRO A 48 1.83 7.98 -12.58
N THR A 49 1.43 6.98 -13.37
CA THR A 49 1.25 5.63 -12.86
C THR A 49 2.58 5.10 -12.36
N THR A 50 2.62 4.66 -11.10
CA THR A 50 3.79 3.98 -10.55
C THR A 50 3.55 2.49 -10.57
N THR A 51 4.50 1.74 -11.11
CA THR A 51 4.44 0.28 -11.16
C THR A 51 5.38 -0.28 -10.11
N TYR A 52 4.89 -1.27 -9.36
CA TYR A 52 5.63 -1.99 -8.35
C TYR A 52 5.76 -3.45 -8.77
N SER A 53 6.99 -3.96 -8.79
CA SER A 53 7.26 -5.37 -9.10
C SER A 53 7.75 -6.06 -7.82
N THR A 54 7.06 -7.12 -7.42
CA THR A 54 7.37 -7.88 -6.21
C THR A 54 8.10 -9.17 -6.57
N TYR A 55 9.18 -9.46 -5.86
CA TYR A 55 9.99 -10.67 -5.98
C TYR A 55 10.32 -11.19 -4.58
N GLY A 56 9.63 -12.25 -4.15
CA GLY A 56 9.73 -12.74 -2.78
C GLY A 56 9.24 -11.71 -1.78
N SER A 57 10.11 -11.31 -0.84
CA SER A 57 9.84 -10.27 0.16
C SER A 57 10.24 -8.86 -0.28
N GLN A 58 10.79 -8.68 -1.48
CA GLN A 58 11.25 -7.39 -1.98
C GLN A 58 10.27 -6.84 -3.03
N THR A 59 10.01 -5.54 -2.99
CA THR A 59 9.22 -4.84 -4.00
C THR A 59 9.96 -3.62 -4.50
N TYR A 60 9.99 -3.46 -5.83
CA TYR A 60 10.69 -2.39 -6.52
C TYR A 60 9.69 -1.51 -7.26
N GLY A 61 9.65 -0.23 -6.92
CA GLY A 61 8.84 0.78 -7.58
C GLY A 61 9.57 1.44 -8.74
N SER A 62 8.84 1.74 -9.82
CA SER A 62 9.37 2.46 -10.98
C SER A 62 9.81 3.90 -10.66
N ASN A 63 9.41 4.43 -9.51
CA ASN A 63 9.82 5.72 -8.96
C ASN A 63 11.13 5.65 -8.13
N GLY A 64 11.79 4.50 -8.07
CA GLY A 64 13.02 4.29 -7.30
C GLY A 64 12.80 3.94 -5.82
N THR A 65 11.55 3.84 -5.36
CA THR A 65 11.25 3.33 -4.01
C THR A 65 11.39 1.82 -3.97
N THR A 66 11.89 1.28 -2.86
CA THR A 66 11.96 -0.16 -2.63
C THR A 66 11.36 -0.50 -1.28
N TYR A 67 10.77 -1.68 -1.17
CA TYR A 67 10.16 -2.19 0.05
C TYR A 67 10.68 -3.58 0.36
N SER A 68 10.92 -3.84 1.64
CA SER A 68 11.30 -5.17 2.15
C SER A 68 10.33 -5.61 3.24
N THR A 69 9.70 -6.76 3.07
CA THR A 69 8.79 -7.33 4.07
C THR A 69 9.50 -8.39 4.91
N HIS A 70 9.50 -8.19 6.22
CA HIS A 70 10.00 -9.15 7.21
C HIS A 70 8.87 -9.49 8.19
N GLY A 71 8.34 -10.71 8.07
CA GLY A 71 7.18 -11.13 8.84
C GLY A 71 5.95 -10.29 8.52
N ASN A 72 5.43 -9.59 9.53
CA ASN A 72 4.25 -8.72 9.41
C ASN A 72 4.61 -7.24 9.18
N THR A 73 5.90 -6.92 9.06
CA THR A 73 6.37 -5.54 8.91
C THR A 73 6.99 -5.35 7.53
N THR A 74 6.60 -4.28 6.84
CA THR A 74 7.19 -3.84 5.57
C THR A 74 7.95 -2.55 5.81
N TYR A 75 9.19 -2.49 5.34
CA TYR A 75 10.09 -1.34 5.45
C TYR A 75 10.29 -0.72 4.07
N GLY A 76 10.02 0.56 3.93
CA GLY A 76 10.27 1.34 2.72
C GLY A 76 11.63 2.04 2.75
N SER A 77 12.28 2.15 1.59
CA SER A 77 13.58 2.83 1.44
C SER A 77 13.52 4.33 1.70
N ASN A 78 12.32 4.91 1.75
CA ASN A 78 12.04 6.30 2.11
C ASN A 78 11.84 6.51 3.63
N GLY A 79 12.11 5.50 4.47
CA GLY A 79 11.94 5.58 5.91
C GLY A 79 10.50 5.37 6.39
N THR A 80 9.58 4.96 5.50
CA THR A 80 8.24 4.54 5.89
C THR A 80 8.22 3.10 6.36
N THR A 81 7.33 2.77 7.29
CA THR A 81 7.10 1.39 7.72
C THR A 81 5.61 1.08 7.78
N ALA A 82 5.25 -0.17 7.48
CA ALA A 82 3.88 -0.65 7.54
C ALA A 82 3.85 -1.95 8.34
N THR A 83 3.11 -1.99 9.44
CA THR A 83 3.01 -3.18 10.29
C THR A 83 1.56 -3.63 10.40
N THR A 84 1.29 -4.88 10.06
CA THR A 84 -0.07 -5.42 10.06
C THR A 84 -0.29 -6.41 11.21
N TYR A 85 -1.33 -6.17 12.01
CA TYR A 85 -1.80 -7.06 13.07
C TYR A 85 -3.29 -7.35 12.86
N GLY A 86 -3.62 -8.60 12.52
CA GLY A 86 -5.00 -8.98 12.24
C GLY A 86 -5.56 -8.19 11.06
N ASN A 87 -6.61 -7.41 11.31
CA ASN A 87 -7.25 -6.55 10.32
C ASN A 87 -6.81 -5.08 10.39
N GLN A 88 -5.82 -4.75 11.25
CA GLN A 88 -5.27 -3.40 11.39
C GLN A 88 -3.87 -3.32 10.78
N THR A 89 -3.60 -2.25 10.05
CA THR A 89 -2.29 -1.92 9.49
C THR A 89 -1.88 -0.55 9.97
N TYR A 90 -0.75 -0.46 10.66
CA TYR A 90 -0.15 0.77 11.15
C TYR A 90 0.90 1.23 10.15
N LEU A 91 0.72 2.42 9.60
CA LEU A 91 1.59 3.06 8.63
C LEU A 91 2.33 4.19 9.32
N GLN A 92 3.65 4.09 9.40
CA GLN A 92 4.50 5.16 9.90
C GLN A 92 5.13 5.89 8.72
N GLY A 93 4.86 7.20 8.62
CA GLY A 93 5.46 8.11 7.66
C GLY A 93 6.90 8.48 8.02
N GLN A 94 7.62 9.07 7.06
CA GLN A 94 8.97 9.58 7.26
C GLN A 94 9.02 10.71 8.31
N ASP A 95 7.91 11.43 8.47
CA ASP A 95 7.69 12.46 9.50
C ASP A 95 7.36 11.88 10.88
N GLY A 96 7.41 10.56 11.04
CA GLY A 96 7.13 9.86 12.30
C GLY A 96 5.64 9.76 12.65
N LYS A 97 4.75 10.33 11.81
CA LYS A 97 3.31 10.19 12.00
C LYS A 97 2.88 8.76 11.75
N VAL A 98 2.03 8.27 12.64
CA VAL A 98 1.41 6.95 12.52
C VAL A 98 -0.02 7.14 12.06
N ARG A 99 -0.42 6.34 11.07
CA ARG A 99 -1.78 6.26 10.53
C ARG A 99 -2.26 4.84 10.67
N THR A 100 -3.49 4.64 11.10
CA THR A 100 -4.05 3.30 11.24
C THR A 100 -5.06 3.03 10.13
N CYS A 101 -4.91 1.88 9.48
CA CYS A 101 -5.84 1.39 8.48
C CYS A 101 -6.52 0.13 9.00
N SER A 102 -7.85 0.13 9.08
CA SER A 102 -8.64 -1.01 9.51
C SER A 102 -9.43 -1.58 8.33
N THR A 103 -9.25 -2.87 8.05
CA THR A 103 -9.93 -3.58 6.98
C THR A 103 -11.14 -4.35 7.51
N TYR A 104 -12.28 -4.19 6.86
CA TYR A 104 -13.54 -4.88 7.13
C TYR A 104 -14.10 -5.41 5.81
N GLY A 105 -13.95 -6.72 5.58
CA GLY A 105 -14.30 -7.35 4.32
C GLY A 105 -13.52 -6.72 3.15
N GLN A 106 -14.24 -6.14 2.20
CA GLN A 106 -13.66 -5.50 1.01
C GLN A 106 -13.30 -4.02 1.22
N GLN A 107 -13.63 -3.44 2.37
CA GLN A 107 -13.38 -2.02 2.67
C GLN A 107 -12.22 -1.87 3.63
N THR A 108 -11.37 -0.88 3.39
CA THR A 108 -10.33 -0.46 4.33
C THR A 108 -10.49 1.02 4.63
N TYR A 109 -10.49 1.37 5.90
CA TYR A 109 -10.59 2.74 6.36
C TYR A 109 -9.29 3.16 7.02
N CYS A 110 -8.71 4.27 6.57
CA CYS A 110 -7.49 4.83 7.13
C CYS A 110 -7.72 6.20 7.75
N ASP A 111 -7.20 6.41 8.96
CA ASP A 111 -7.05 7.74 9.57
C ASP A 111 -5.84 8.53 9.03
#